data_AF-A0A1W1CM16-F1
#
_entry.id   AF-A0A1W1CM16-F1
#
_cell.length_a   1.000
_cell.length_b   1.000
_cell.length_c   1.000
_cell.angle_alpha   90.00
_cell.angle_beta   90.00
_cell.angle_gamma   90.00
#
_symmetry.space_group_name_H-M   'P 1'
#
loop_
_entity.id
_entity.type
_entity.pdbx_description
1 polymer ?
#
loop_
_entity_poly.entity_id
_entity_poly.type
_entity_poly.pdbx_seq_one_letter_code
_entity_poly.pdbx_strand_id
1 'polypeptide(L)'
;MYRNTLYLKLKSSLLFLLISHGMLSAQECSFNQENSTLLSHSIYKHYCASSKEESELCQTYRINYIDTDENSRASFFRGINQYVEPFLKTYRERNPQKEVVDMLQVSEGEVSGEWYDTTNIELCTKTPATYTIRFSFNGYSGGSHGYDRVKYANIDIQTQKELTLKELFLPQSQDKLFNIAQDYYKKTFNLKPSDPLTYDSWFEDKFIFAENFIIQPQGISFLYNQYEIKPYSEGQTEFFLPYSIIRDLINPKGAIAFARNASFETMKYIFKNKNMQLFVTTKRQGDILYVAAHLYSEKSAENTWFSASFPQIGSKREILSTGYTKFDHLIPYDRKNMIYNDILKKSVPAKYMLIEADKHNLKPHEKYTMWFRLKIPKHLKTFIIDIRATLKNGKMTYEFPKSYDGVRGQQGFKNYRIILPL
;
A
#
# COMPACT_ATOMS: atom_id res chain seq x y z
N MET A 1 -24.54 -1.95 -60.41
CA MET A 1 -25.92 -2.51 -60.39
C MET A 1 -26.19 -3.01 -58.97
N TYR A 2 -27.24 -2.47 -58.32
CA TYR A 2 -27.83 -2.80 -56.99
C TYR A 2 -26.86 -2.80 -55.79
N ARG A 3 -26.80 -1.81 -54.87
CA ARG A 3 -27.84 -1.15 -54.05
C ARG A 3 -28.88 -2.13 -53.50
N ASN A 4 -28.72 -2.52 -52.24
CA ASN A 4 -29.82 -2.49 -51.28
C ASN A 4 -29.32 -2.36 -49.82
N THR A 5 -29.76 -1.27 -49.24
CA THR A 5 -29.70 -0.84 -47.85
C THR A 5 -30.71 -1.65 -47.04
N LEU A 6 -30.34 -2.19 -45.88
CA LEU A 6 -31.31 -2.48 -44.82
C LEU A 6 -30.78 -1.95 -43.49
N TYR A 7 -31.40 -0.86 -43.06
CA TYR A 7 -31.30 -0.31 -41.71
C TYR A 7 -31.88 -1.32 -40.72
N LEU A 8 -31.08 -1.77 -39.75
CA LEU A 8 -31.61 -2.22 -38.45
C LEU A 8 -31.10 -1.28 -37.36
N LYS A 9 -31.98 -0.40 -36.90
CA LYS A 9 -31.87 0.30 -35.63
C LYS A 9 -32.00 -0.74 -34.51
N LEU A 10 -30.87 -1.19 -33.96
CA LEU A 10 -30.83 -1.81 -32.64
C LEU A 10 -30.18 -0.83 -31.67
N LYS A 11 -31.03 -0.16 -30.88
CA LYS A 11 -30.63 0.45 -29.61
C LYS A 11 -30.23 -0.69 -28.68
N SER A 12 -28.96 -1.09 -28.72
CA SER A 12 -28.35 -1.87 -27.66
C SER A 12 -27.35 -0.97 -26.95
N SER A 13 -27.78 -0.41 -25.81
CA SER A 13 -26.88 0.05 -24.77
C SER A 13 -26.09 -1.17 -24.29
N LEU A 14 -25.01 -1.49 -24.99
CA LEU A 14 -24.01 -2.41 -24.47
C LEU A 14 -23.25 -1.64 -23.39
N LEU A 15 -23.70 -1.88 -22.17
CA LEU A 15 -23.01 -1.62 -20.93
C LEU A 15 -21.56 -2.13 -21.08
N PHE A 16 -20.61 -1.22 -21.32
CA PHE A 16 -19.20 -1.50 -21.07
C PHE A 16 -19.10 -1.78 -19.57
N LEU A 17 -19.21 -3.05 -19.18
CA LEU A 17 -18.76 -3.54 -17.89
C LEU A 17 -17.24 -3.34 -17.89
N LEU A 18 -16.81 -2.15 -17.46
CA LEU A 18 -15.51 -1.94 -16.86
C LEU A 18 -15.45 -2.88 -15.66
N ILE A 19 -14.96 -4.10 -15.88
CA ILE A 19 -14.53 -4.96 -14.79
C ILE A 19 -13.27 -4.30 -14.25
N SER A 20 -13.47 -3.39 -13.29
CA SER A 20 -12.42 -2.85 -12.44
C SER A 20 -11.88 -4.00 -11.59
N HIS A 21 -10.99 -4.80 -12.19
CA HIS A 21 -10.09 -5.63 -11.43
C HIS A 21 -9.31 -4.68 -10.53
N GLY A 22 -9.50 -4.87 -9.23
CA GLY A 22 -8.99 -3.98 -8.21
C GLY A 22 -7.48 -3.92 -8.29
N MET A 23 -6.96 -2.77 -8.71
CA MET A 23 -5.54 -2.47 -8.60
C MET A 23 -5.13 -2.59 -7.14
N LEU A 24 -4.22 -3.52 -6.82
CA LEU A 24 -3.44 -3.44 -5.60
C LEU A 24 -2.73 -2.07 -5.62
N SER A 25 -3.04 -1.22 -4.64
CA SER A 25 -2.40 0.09 -4.52
C SER A 25 -1.09 -0.04 -3.76
N ALA A 26 -0.06 0.69 -4.23
CA ALA A 26 1.19 0.87 -3.52
C ALA A 26 0.99 1.25 -2.05
N GLN A 27 1.80 0.69 -1.15
CA GLN A 27 1.84 1.00 0.27
C GLN A 27 1.97 2.50 0.48
N GLU A 28 1.02 3.08 1.22
CA GLU A 28 1.02 4.49 1.59
C GLU A 28 2.28 4.81 2.42
N CYS A 29 2.91 5.94 2.10
CA CYS A 29 4.10 6.40 2.81
C CYS A 29 3.84 6.59 4.31
N SER A 30 4.79 6.13 5.12
CA SER A 30 4.66 6.09 6.59
C SER A 30 5.24 7.31 7.30
N PHE A 31 5.86 8.24 6.55
CA PHE A 31 6.47 9.44 7.10
C PHE A 31 5.44 10.54 7.35
N ASN A 32 5.34 11.01 8.59
CA ASN A 32 4.54 12.20 8.94
C ASN A 32 5.35 13.47 8.67
N GLN A 33 4.94 14.26 7.67
CA GLN A 33 5.57 15.52 7.28
C GLN A 33 5.35 16.67 8.29
N GLU A 34 4.38 16.59 9.19
CA GLU A 34 3.99 17.69 10.10
C GLU A 34 5.10 18.13 11.07
N ASN A 35 6.10 17.28 11.33
CA ASN A 35 7.26 17.60 12.18
C ASN A 35 8.56 17.74 11.38
N SER A 36 8.48 17.91 10.05
CA SER A 36 9.63 18.09 9.18
C SER A 36 9.64 19.51 8.59
N THR A 37 10.83 20.07 8.38
CA THR A 37 11.05 21.34 7.70
C THR A 37 10.92 21.22 6.16
N LEU A 38 10.24 20.18 5.69
CA LEU A 38 10.02 19.96 4.27
C LEU A 38 8.86 20.82 3.79
N LEU A 39 9.11 21.58 2.73
CA LEU A 39 8.10 22.33 2.02
C LEU A 39 7.50 21.46 0.94
N SER A 40 6.20 21.59 0.72
CA SER A 40 5.49 20.90 -0.36
C SER A 40 5.07 21.91 -1.42
N HIS A 41 5.42 21.62 -2.67
CA HIS A 41 5.15 22.47 -3.82
C HIS A 41 4.31 21.72 -4.85
N SER A 42 3.49 22.46 -5.60
CA SER A 42 2.72 21.96 -6.73
C SER A 42 2.77 22.99 -7.84
N ILE A 43 3.26 22.57 -9.01
CA ILE A 43 3.29 23.40 -10.21
C ILE A 43 2.70 22.62 -11.38
N TYR A 44 2.04 23.31 -12.30
CA TYR A 44 1.51 22.69 -13.51
C TYR A 44 1.62 23.60 -14.74
N LYS A 45 1.72 22.97 -15.91
CA LYS A 45 1.56 23.59 -17.24
C LYS A 45 0.35 22.95 -17.90
N HIS A 46 -0.43 23.75 -18.61
CA HIS A 46 -1.63 23.29 -19.30
C HIS A 46 -1.78 24.04 -20.62
N TYR A 47 -2.17 23.34 -21.67
CA TYR A 47 -2.50 23.94 -22.95
C TYR A 47 -3.54 23.09 -23.68
N CYS A 48 -4.48 23.74 -24.36
CA CYS A 48 -5.45 23.11 -25.24
C CYS A 48 -5.41 23.78 -26.61
N ALA A 49 -5.65 22.99 -27.66
CA ALA A 49 -5.96 23.50 -28.98
C ALA A 49 -6.96 22.59 -29.67
N SER A 50 -7.77 23.18 -30.55
CA SER A 50 -8.73 22.46 -31.38
C SER A 50 -8.08 22.02 -32.68
N SER A 51 -8.45 20.82 -33.13
CA SER A 51 -8.20 20.34 -34.48
C SER A 51 -9.04 21.10 -35.50
N LYS A 52 -8.80 20.85 -36.79
CA LYS A 52 -9.62 21.38 -37.89
C LYS A 52 -11.06 20.86 -37.88
N GLU A 53 -11.33 19.76 -37.16
CA GLU A 53 -12.63 19.11 -37.05
C GLU A 53 -13.36 19.48 -35.74
N GLU A 54 -12.94 20.57 -35.08
CA GLU A 54 -13.46 21.08 -33.80
C GLU A 54 -13.24 20.16 -32.59
N SER A 55 -12.42 19.12 -32.72
CA SER A 55 -12.04 18.23 -31.63
C SER A 55 -10.93 18.89 -30.78
N GLU A 56 -11.11 19.01 -29.46
CA GLU A 56 -10.12 19.66 -28.58
C GLU A 56 -9.16 18.63 -27.98
N LEU A 57 -7.86 18.91 -28.08
CA LEU A 57 -6.80 18.19 -27.37
C LEU A 57 -6.18 19.11 -26.32
N CYS A 58 -6.15 18.62 -25.08
CA CYS A 58 -5.52 19.29 -23.95
C CYS A 58 -4.35 18.45 -23.42
N GLN A 59 -3.24 19.10 -23.07
CA GLN A 59 -2.11 18.46 -22.37
C GLN A 59 -1.83 19.18 -21.06
N THR A 60 -1.78 18.40 -19.97
CA THR A 60 -1.42 18.89 -18.63
C THR A 60 -0.14 18.20 -18.13
N TYR A 61 0.80 18.98 -17.64
CA TYR A 61 1.94 18.47 -16.86
C TYR A 61 1.82 18.97 -15.44
N ARG A 62 1.82 18.08 -14.45
CA ARG A 62 1.82 18.44 -13.03
C ARG A 62 3.01 17.81 -12.34
N ILE A 63 3.69 18.56 -11.50
CA ILE A 63 4.67 18.01 -10.57
C ILE A 63 4.36 18.53 -9.16
N ASN A 64 4.19 17.57 -8.25
CA ASN A 64 4.12 17.78 -6.82
C ASN A 64 5.45 17.31 -6.24
N TYR A 65 6.14 18.15 -5.50
CA TYR A 65 7.47 17.82 -5.00
C TYR A 65 7.72 18.42 -3.62
N ILE A 66 8.62 17.75 -2.89
CA ILE A 66 9.17 18.25 -1.63
C ILE A 66 10.43 19.09 -1.89
N ASP A 67 10.65 20.10 -1.05
CA ASP A 67 11.86 20.91 -1.02
C ASP A 67 12.32 21.12 0.43
N THR A 68 13.58 21.51 0.60
CA THR A 68 14.18 21.87 1.89
C THR A 68 14.40 23.38 1.94
N ASP A 69 14.01 24.04 3.04
CA ASP A 69 14.34 25.45 3.24
C ASP A 69 15.86 25.70 3.39
N GLU A 70 16.28 26.98 3.36
CA GLU A 70 17.71 27.33 3.41
C GLU A 70 18.41 26.87 4.71
N ASN A 71 17.70 26.85 5.84
CA ASN A 71 18.21 26.36 7.12
C ASN A 71 18.36 24.83 7.13
N SER A 72 17.56 24.13 6.33
CA SER A 72 17.54 22.66 6.19
C SER A 72 18.61 22.13 5.23
N ARG A 73 19.30 23.00 4.48
CA ARG A 73 20.49 22.62 3.68
C ARG A 73 21.66 22.13 4.54
N ALA A 74 21.65 22.43 5.85
CA ALA A 74 22.56 21.87 6.85
C ALA A 74 22.07 20.57 7.51
N SER A 75 20.88 20.05 7.11
CA SER A 75 20.19 18.97 7.79
C SER A 75 20.34 17.60 7.10
N PHE A 76 19.71 16.58 7.71
CA PHE A 76 19.57 15.21 7.21
C PHE A 76 19.14 15.13 5.72
N PHE A 77 18.32 16.08 5.26
CA PHE A 77 17.69 16.07 3.94
C PHE A 77 18.48 16.84 2.87
N ARG A 78 19.72 17.25 3.13
CA ARG A 78 20.54 18.05 2.20
C ARG A 78 20.65 17.47 0.77
N GLY A 79 20.51 16.15 0.61
CA GLY A 79 20.55 15.48 -0.68
C GLY A 79 19.22 15.39 -1.41
N ILE A 80 18.07 15.76 -0.81
CA ILE A 80 16.75 15.61 -1.45
C ILE A 80 16.70 16.32 -2.80
N ASN A 81 17.22 17.55 -2.87
CA ASN A 81 17.15 18.35 -4.09
C ASN A 81 17.94 17.71 -5.25
N GLN A 82 18.98 16.92 -4.97
CA GLN A 82 19.69 16.14 -6.00
C GLN A 82 18.75 15.17 -6.74
N TYR A 83 17.75 14.63 -6.04
CA TYR A 83 16.79 13.68 -6.60
C TYR A 83 15.54 14.35 -7.19
N VAL A 84 15.22 15.57 -6.75
CA VAL A 84 14.07 16.34 -7.25
C VAL A 84 14.42 17.14 -8.51
N GLU A 85 15.61 17.73 -8.57
CA GLU A 85 16.04 18.62 -9.67
C GLU A 85 15.96 18.00 -11.07
N PRO A 86 16.29 16.72 -11.31
CA PRO A 86 16.14 16.11 -12.64
C PRO A 86 14.69 16.15 -13.15
N PHE A 87 13.71 15.98 -12.26
CA PHE A 87 12.29 16.06 -12.61
C PHE A 87 11.84 17.50 -12.83
N LEU A 88 12.33 18.45 -12.02
CA LEU A 88 12.09 19.88 -12.25
C LEU A 88 12.72 20.38 -13.55
N LYS A 89 13.90 19.89 -13.92
CA LYS A 89 14.53 20.17 -15.22
C LYS A 89 13.66 19.66 -16.37
N THR A 90 13.25 18.39 -16.32
CA THR A 90 12.35 17.80 -17.33
C THR A 90 11.05 18.60 -17.45
N TYR A 91 10.44 18.94 -16.31
CA TYR A 91 9.24 19.78 -16.28
C TYR A 91 9.47 21.17 -16.91
N ARG A 92 10.60 21.83 -16.63
CA ARG A 92 10.96 23.13 -17.24
C ARG A 92 11.06 23.02 -18.77
N GLU A 93 11.63 21.93 -19.28
CA GLU A 93 11.82 21.65 -20.71
C GLU A 93 10.52 21.29 -21.44
N ARG A 94 9.52 20.72 -20.75
CA ARG A 94 8.19 20.43 -21.33
C ARG A 94 7.51 21.67 -21.87
N ASN A 95 6.96 21.58 -23.08
CA ASN A 95 6.19 22.65 -23.71
C ASN A 95 4.87 22.09 -24.26
N PRO A 96 3.79 22.09 -23.46
CA PRO A 96 2.52 21.50 -23.88
C PRO A 96 1.91 22.20 -25.10
N GLN A 97 2.20 23.49 -25.32
CA GLN A 97 1.77 24.17 -26.53
C GLN A 97 2.37 23.54 -27.78
N LYS A 98 3.70 23.40 -27.80
CA LYS A 98 4.39 22.78 -28.93
C LYS A 98 3.92 21.34 -29.13
N GLU A 99 3.85 20.55 -28.06
CA GLU A 99 3.49 19.13 -28.15
C GLU A 99 2.05 18.90 -28.63
N VAL A 100 1.09 19.70 -28.15
CA VAL A 100 -0.31 19.62 -28.62
C VAL A 100 -0.42 20.04 -30.09
N VAL A 101 0.23 21.16 -30.48
CA VAL A 101 0.21 21.63 -31.87
C VAL A 101 0.85 20.61 -32.80
N ASP A 102 2.02 20.06 -32.42
CA ASP A 102 2.71 19.03 -33.20
C ASP A 102 1.80 17.79 -33.35
N MET A 103 1.17 17.33 -32.27
CA MET A 103 0.27 16.17 -32.28
C MET A 103 -0.95 16.36 -33.20
N LEU A 104 -1.58 17.54 -33.15
CA LEU A 104 -2.72 17.88 -34.01
C LEU A 104 -2.32 18.01 -35.48
N GLN A 105 -1.05 18.29 -35.80
CA GLN A 105 -0.56 18.40 -37.17
C GLN A 105 -0.19 17.04 -37.79
N VAL A 106 0.35 16.12 -36.98
CA VAL A 106 0.90 14.84 -37.47
C VAL A 106 -0.08 13.67 -37.41
N SER A 107 -1.18 13.78 -36.66
CA SER A 107 -2.14 12.67 -36.55
C SER A 107 -2.98 12.51 -37.82
N GLU A 108 -3.01 11.29 -38.35
CA GLU A 108 -3.88 10.91 -39.49
C GLU A 108 -5.35 10.69 -39.08
N GLY A 109 -5.69 10.77 -37.79
CA GLY A 109 -7.05 10.66 -37.26
C GLY A 109 -7.37 11.71 -36.20
N GLU A 110 -8.65 11.76 -35.80
CA GLU A 110 -9.15 12.69 -34.79
C GLU A 110 -8.44 12.44 -33.44
N VAL A 111 -7.61 13.40 -33.01
CA VAL A 111 -7.03 13.40 -31.68
C VAL A 111 -7.81 14.39 -30.83
N SER A 112 -8.30 13.91 -29.70
CA SER A 112 -9.04 14.70 -28.74
C SER A 112 -8.91 14.15 -27.33
N GLY A 113 -9.32 14.97 -26.37
CA GLY A 113 -9.40 14.61 -24.97
C GLY A 113 -8.34 15.27 -24.10
N GLU A 114 -8.39 14.89 -22.82
CA GLU A 114 -7.53 15.45 -21.77
C GLU A 114 -6.37 14.51 -21.49
N TRP A 115 -5.21 14.86 -22.03
CA TRP A 115 -3.97 14.15 -21.73
C TRP A 115 -3.28 14.81 -20.54
N TYR A 116 -2.64 13.98 -19.72
CA TYR A 116 -1.94 14.45 -18.55
C TYR A 116 -0.78 13.55 -18.17
N ASP A 117 0.19 14.16 -17.48
CA ASP A 117 1.28 13.47 -16.82
C ASP A 117 1.50 14.17 -15.47
N THR A 118 1.39 13.40 -14.39
CA THR A 118 1.55 13.84 -13.01
C THR A 118 2.69 13.08 -12.37
N THR A 119 3.69 13.83 -11.91
CA THR A 119 4.77 13.32 -11.05
C THR A 119 4.54 13.77 -9.60
N ASN A 120 4.56 12.83 -8.66
CA ASN A 120 4.54 13.11 -7.22
C ASN A 120 5.84 12.64 -6.58
N ILE A 121 6.53 13.54 -5.88
CA ILE A 121 7.79 13.26 -5.18
C ILE A 121 7.60 13.55 -3.70
N GLU A 122 7.61 12.51 -2.88
CA GLU A 122 7.35 12.61 -1.44
C GLU A 122 8.37 11.84 -0.61
N LEU A 123 8.65 12.33 0.60
CA LEU A 123 9.45 11.59 1.56
C LEU A 123 8.58 10.47 2.14
N CYS A 124 9.00 9.23 1.93
CA CYS A 124 8.14 8.08 2.16
C CYS A 124 8.35 7.42 3.52
N THR A 125 9.62 7.22 3.88
CA THR A 125 9.98 6.65 5.18
C THR A 125 11.36 7.14 5.61
N LYS A 126 11.63 7.00 6.91
CA LYS A 126 12.90 7.33 7.54
C LYS A 126 13.24 6.24 8.55
N THR A 127 14.49 5.84 8.54
CA THR A 127 15.10 4.98 9.55
C THR A 127 16.21 5.75 10.27
N PRO A 128 16.92 5.16 11.25
CA PRO A 128 18.06 5.83 11.87
C PRO A 128 19.20 6.19 10.90
N ALA A 129 19.34 5.43 9.80
CA ALA A 129 20.49 5.51 8.89
C ALA A 129 20.10 5.77 7.42
N THR A 130 18.81 5.67 7.08
CA THR A 130 18.31 5.89 5.71
C THR A 130 17.06 6.77 5.67
N TYR A 131 16.78 7.35 4.51
CA TYR A 131 15.46 7.82 4.12
C TYR A 131 15.09 7.33 2.74
N THR A 132 13.79 7.26 2.44
CA THR A 132 13.32 6.84 1.13
C THR A 132 12.48 7.92 0.50
N ILE A 133 12.81 8.32 -0.73
CA ILE A 133 11.95 9.17 -1.55
C ILE A 133 11.09 8.26 -2.42
N ARG A 134 9.79 8.55 -2.48
CA ARG A 134 8.84 7.91 -3.40
C ARG A 134 8.54 8.85 -4.55
N PHE A 135 8.65 8.31 -5.75
CA PHE A 135 8.25 8.93 -7.01
C PHE A 135 7.04 8.17 -7.54
N SER A 136 5.93 8.86 -7.74
CA SER A 136 4.74 8.29 -8.38
C SER A 136 4.48 9.02 -9.69
N PHE A 137 4.37 8.25 -10.77
CA PHE A 137 4.09 8.73 -12.11
C PHE A 137 2.72 8.21 -12.52
N ASN A 138 1.81 9.12 -12.86
CA ASN A 138 0.47 8.80 -13.31
C ASN A 138 0.14 9.65 -14.52
N GLY A 139 -0.36 9.04 -15.59
CA GLY A 139 -0.67 9.78 -16.79
C GLY A 139 -1.62 9.07 -17.75
N TYR A 140 -2.11 9.85 -18.70
CA TYR A 140 -2.91 9.37 -19.82
C TYR A 140 -2.54 10.17 -21.07
N SER A 141 -2.35 9.48 -22.18
CA SER A 141 -1.92 10.08 -23.45
C SER A 141 -2.68 9.47 -24.64
N GLY A 142 -3.98 9.19 -24.47
CA GLY A 142 -4.86 8.75 -25.55
C GLY A 142 -4.92 7.24 -25.84
N GLY A 143 -4.26 6.39 -25.05
CA GLY A 143 -4.31 4.93 -25.19
C GLY A 143 -5.57 4.28 -24.60
N SER A 144 -5.64 2.95 -24.57
CA SER A 144 -6.79 2.24 -23.98
C SER A 144 -6.93 2.42 -22.47
N HIS A 145 -5.86 2.81 -21.77
CA HIS A 145 -5.84 3.09 -20.35
C HIS A 145 -4.72 4.08 -20.01
N GLY A 146 -4.74 4.63 -18.80
CA GLY A 146 -3.63 5.39 -18.25
C GLY A 146 -2.47 4.50 -17.80
N TYR A 147 -1.37 5.10 -17.38
CA TYR A 147 -0.25 4.40 -16.76
C TYR A 147 -0.06 4.87 -15.33
N ASP A 148 0.39 3.94 -14.48
CA ASP A 148 0.77 4.20 -13.11
C ASP A 148 2.08 3.48 -12.81
N ARG A 149 3.06 4.22 -12.29
CA ARG A 149 4.36 3.67 -11.91
C ARG A 149 4.83 4.28 -10.61
N VAL A 150 5.39 3.45 -9.75
CA VAL A 150 6.07 3.89 -8.53
C VAL A 150 7.55 3.52 -8.60
N LYS A 151 8.39 4.43 -8.16
CA LYS A 151 9.82 4.21 -7.91
C LYS A 151 10.17 4.70 -6.51
N TYR A 152 11.04 3.98 -5.83
CA TYR A 152 11.64 4.35 -4.56
C TYR A 152 13.14 4.57 -4.76
N ALA A 153 13.68 5.58 -4.07
CA ALA A 153 15.11 5.77 -3.91
C ALA A 153 15.42 5.70 -2.41
N ASN A 154 16.14 4.66 -1.99
CA ASN A 154 16.59 4.50 -0.61
C ASN A 154 17.96 5.14 -0.46
N ILE A 155 18.07 6.16 0.39
CA ILE A 155 19.25 7.00 0.46
C ILE A 155 19.89 6.84 1.84
N ASP A 156 21.20 6.59 1.85
CA ASP A 156 22.00 6.60 3.07
C ASP A 156 22.21 8.05 3.53
N ILE A 157 21.92 8.34 4.79
CA ILE A 157 21.96 9.72 5.32
C ILE A 157 23.38 10.28 5.36
N GLN A 158 24.37 9.42 5.63
CA GLN A 158 25.74 9.88 5.79
C GLN A 158 26.34 10.24 4.43
N THR A 159 26.20 9.33 3.47
CA THR A 159 26.80 9.43 2.14
C THR A 159 25.93 10.18 1.14
N GLN A 160 24.61 10.29 1.40
CA GLN A 160 23.59 10.85 0.49
C GLN A 160 23.47 10.09 -0.84
N LYS A 161 23.98 8.87 -0.91
CA LYS A 161 23.91 8.00 -2.09
C LYS A 161 22.73 7.04 -2.00
N GLU A 162 22.14 6.77 -3.16
CA GLU A 162 21.15 5.71 -3.32
C GLU A 162 21.78 4.35 -3.04
N LEU A 163 21.09 3.53 -2.26
CA LEU A 163 21.48 2.20 -1.83
C LEU A 163 20.85 1.16 -2.75
N THR A 164 21.65 0.21 -3.19
CA THR A 164 21.16 -0.99 -3.88
C THR A 164 20.81 -2.08 -2.87
N LEU A 165 19.94 -3.02 -3.27
CA LEU A 165 19.57 -4.16 -2.41
C LEU A 165 20.80 -4.98 -1.98
N LYS A 166 21.76 -5.18 -2.90
CA LYS A 166 22.96 -6.00 -2.66
C LYS A 166 23.83 -5.42 -1.54
N GLU A 167 23.96 -4.10 -1.46
CA GLU A 167 24.79 -3.41 -0.46
C GLU A 167 24.27 -3.55 0.98
N LEU A 168 22.99 -3.88 1.15
CA LEU A 168 22.36 -4.05 2.46
C LEU A 168 22.79 -5.34 3.18
N PHE A 169 23.25 -6.34 2.41
CA PHE A 169 23.51 -7.69 2.89
C PHE A 169 24.97 -8.08 2.67
N LEU A 170 25.41 -9.13 3.38
CA LEU A 170 26.72 -9.72 3.17
C LEU A 170 26.83 -10.29 1.73
N PRO A 171 27.97 -10.15 1.04
CA PRO A 171 28.12 -10.68 -0.32
C PRO A 171 27.81 -12.18 -0.43
N GLN A 172 28.19 -12.96 0.58
CA GLN A 172 27.96 -14.41 0.63
C GLN A 172 26.53 -14.81 1.04
N SER A 173 25.66 -13.86 1.41
CA SER A 173 24.30 -14.17 1.88
C SER A 173 23.21 -14.00 0.82
N GLN A 174 23.57 -13.58 -0.41
CA GLN A 174 22.61 -13.24 -1.46
C GLN A 174 21.69 -14.43 -1.84
N ASP A 175 22.25 -15.63 -2.03
CA ASP A 175 21.45 -16.83 -2.36
C ASP A 175 20.51 -17.23 -1.21
N LYS A 176 21.01 -17.13 0.03
CA LYS A 176 20.20 -17.41 1.22
C LYS A 176 19.07 -16.40 1.39
N LEU A 177 19.34 -15.12 1.12
CA LEU A 177 18.34 -14.06 1.10
C LEU A 177 17.27 -14.33 0.04
N PHE A 178 17.69 -14.70 -1.17
CA PHE A 178 16.78 -15.04 -2.27
C PHE A 178 15.82 -16.17 -1.89
N ASN A 179 16.33 -17.28 -1.35
CA ASN A 179 15.49 -18.42 -0.93
C ASN A 179 14.51 -18.04 0.19
N ILE A 180 14.98 -17.30 1.20
CA ILE A 180 14.10 -16.82 2.28
C ILE A 180 13.01 -15.89 1.74
N ALA A 181 13.35 -15.00 0.82
CA ALA A 181 12.39 -14.08 0.22
C ALA A 181 11.35 -14.81 -0.64
N GLN A 182 11.76 -15.79 -1.45
CA GLN A 182 10.86 -16.61 -2.25
C GLN A 182 9.88 -17.40 -1.37
N ASP A 183 10.38 -18.10 -0.35
CA ASP A 183 9.54 -18.85 0.58
C ASP A 183 8.55 -17.93 1.32
N TYR A 184 9.03 -16.75 1.73
CA TYR A 184 8.21 -15.76 2.40
C TYR A 184 7.15 -15.16 1.47
N TYR A 185 7.50 -14.91 0.20
CA TYR A 185 6.55 -14.49 -0.83
C TYR A 185 5.45 -15.54 -0.99
N LYS A 186 5.81 -16.80 -1.27
CA LYS A 186 4.83 -17.88 -1.43
C LYS A 186 3.88 -17.98 -0.23
N LYS A 187 4.44 -17.95 0.98
CA LYS A 187 3.63 -17.94 2.21
C LYS A 187 2.69 -16.73 2.31
N THR A 188 3.15 -15.54 1.90
CA THR A 188 2.38 -14.29 1.95
C THR A 188 1.16 -14.35 1.03
N PHE A 189 1.32 -14.93 -0.15
CA PHE A 189 0.26 -15.09 -1.15
C PHE A 189 -0.49 -16.44 -1.05
N ASN A 190 -0.38 -17.12 0.10
CA ASN A 190 -1.03 -18.40 0.41
C ASN A 190 -0.71 -19.55 -0.57
N LEU A 191 0.48 -19.52 -1.16
CA LEU A 191 1.03 -20.60 -1.97
C LEU A 191 1.78 -21.59 -1.06
N LYS A 192 1.63 -22.89 -1.34
CA LYS A 192 2.49 -23.93 -0.75
C LYS A 192 3.90 -23.84 -1.36
N PRO A 193 4.93 -24.37 -0.69
CA PRO A 193 6.30 -24.35 -1.23
C PRO A 193 6.41 -24.96 -2.65
N SER A 194 5.62 -26.01 -2.92
CA SER A 194 5.57 -26.69 -4.22
C SER A 194 4.67 -26.03 -5.27
N ASP A 195 3.84 -25.05 -4.88
CA ASP A 195 2.91 -24.43 -5.84
C ASP A 195 3.69 -23.50 -6.79
N PRO A 196 3.37 -23.49 -8.10
CA PRO A 196 4.00 -22.60 -9.06
C PRO A 196 3.52 -21.16 -8.84
N LEU A 197 4.38 -20.17 -9.13
CA LEU A 197 4.04 -18.75 -9.00
C LEU A 197 2.94 -18.31 -9.98
N THR A 198 2.73 -19.05 -11.07
CA THR A 198 1.64 -18.82 -12.02
C THR A 198 0.26 -18.98 -11.39
N TYR A 199 0.13 -19.67 -10.24
CA TYR A 199 -1.12 -19.70 -9.46
C TYR A 199 -1.45 -18.35 -8.81
N ASP A 200 -0.45 -17.47 -8.68
CA ASP A 200 -0.58 -16.08 -8.28
C ASP A 200 -0.43 -15.13 -9.49
N SER A 201 -0.78 -15.62 -10.69
CA SER A 201 -0.80 -14.88 -11.96
C SER A 201 0.56 -14.36 -12.45
N TRP A 202 1.67 -14.90 -11.94
CA TRP A 202 2.99 -14.58 -12.50
C TRP A 202 3.07 -15.02 -13.96
N PHE A 203 3.74 -14.23 -14.81
CA PHE A 203 4.01 -14.60 -16.19
C PHE A 203 4.90 -15.85 -16.30
N GLU A 204 5.85 -16.00 -15.37
CA GLU A 204 6.80 -17.10 -15.32
C GLU A 204 6.84 -17.73 -13.92
N ASP A 205 7.07 -19.05 -13.85
CA ASP A 205 7.32 -19.74 -12.57
C ASP A 205 8.76 -19.54 -12.08
N LYS A 206 9.16 -18.27 -11.95
CA LYS A 206 10.51 -17.88 -11.54
C LYS A 206 10.45 -16.66 -10.64
N PHE A 207 10.83 -16.84 -9.38
CA PHE A 207 10.98 -15.71 -8.47
C PHE A 207 12.13 -14.83 -8.94
N ILE A 208 11.90 -13.52 -8.95
CA ILE A 208 12.92 -12.49 -9.14
C ILE A 208 12.70 -11.48 -8.02
N PHE A 209 13.74 -10.77 -7.58
CA PHE A 209 13.52 -9.62 -6.69
C PHE A 209 12.96 -8.45 -7.49
N ALA A 210 12.08 -7.66 -6.89
CA ALA A 210 11.78 -6.34 -7.40
C ALA A 210 13.05 -5.48 -7.30
N GLU A 211 13.39 -4.77 -8.38
CA GLU A 211 14.42 -3.73 -8.33
C GLU A 211 13.97 -2.57 -7.44
N ASN A 212 12.67 -2.38 -7.31
CA ASN A 212 12.05 -1.30 -6.57
C ASN A 212 11.66 -1.77 -5.15
N PHE A 213 12.29 -1.17 -4.13
CA PHE A 213 12.08 -1.57 -2.73
C PHE A 213 12.14 -0.37 -1.77
N ILE A 214 11.66 -0.57 -0.55
CA ILE A 214 11.59 0.43 0.51
C ILE A 214 12.26 -0.12 1.77
N ILE A 215 13.29 0.56 2.26
CA ILE A 215 13.91 0.28 3.56
C ILE A 215 13.04 0.90 4.66
N GLN A 216 12.32 0.05 5.40
CA GLN A 216 11.48 0.48 6.52
C GLN A 216 12.15 0.14 7.86
N PRO A 217 11.67 0.70 8.99
CA PRO A 217 12.23 0.38 10.30
C PRO A 217 12.13 -1.11 10.68
N GLN A 218 11.12 -1.83 10.16
CA GLN A 218 10.82 -3.21 10.55
C GLN A 218 11.26 -4.27 9.52
N GLY A 219 11.57 -3.86 8.30
CA GLY A 219 11.89 -4.76 7.20
C GLY A 219 12.01 -4.02 5.87
N ILE A 220 11.95 -4.78 4.78
CA ILE A 220 12.03 -4.25 3.42
C ILE A 220 10.73 -4.59 2.69
N SER A 221 10.04 -3.60 2.14
CA SER A 221 8.95 -3.85 1.17
C SER A 221 9.52 -3.84 -0.24
N PHE A 222 9.08 -4.75 -1.07
CA PHE A 222 9.38 -4.82 -2.49
C PHE A 222 8.11 -4.51 -3.27
N LEU A 223 8.21 -3.73 -4.33
CA LEU A 223 7.10 -3.36 -5.19
C LEU A 223 7.43 -3.75 -6.62
N TYR A 224 6.59 -4.59 -7.22
CA TYR A 224 6.57 -4.80 -8.65
C TYR A 224 5.54 -3.87 -9.29
N ASN A 225 5.95 -3.11 -10.30
CA ASN A 225 5.00 -2.32 -11.07
C ASN A 225 4.11 -3.21 -11.95
N GLN A 226 3.04 -2.61 -12.47
CA GLN A 226 2.18 -3.26 -13.47
C GLN A 226 3.05 -3.79 -14.63
N TYR A 227 2.72 -4.98 -15.11
CA TYR A 227 3.45 -5.68 -16.18
C TYR A 227 4.88 -6.16 -15.84
N GLU A 228 5.42 -5.94 -14.64
CA GLU A 228 6.76 -6.46 -14.31
C GLU A 228 6.75 -7.99 -14.10
N ILE A 229 5.78 -8.50 -13.33
CA ILE A 229 5.65 -9.94 -13.07
C ILE A 229 4.25 -10.48 -13.35
N LYS A 230 3.22 -9.62 -13.46
CA LYS A 230 1.81 -9.98 -13.62
C LYS A 230 1.11 -9.05 -14.61
N PRO A 231 -0.04 -9.46 -15.21
CA PRO A 231 -0.85 -8.58 -16.06
C PRO A 231 -1.31 -7.30 -15.36
N TYR A 232 -1.59 -6.25 -16.13
CA TYR A 232 -2.08 -4.96 -15.60
C TYR A 232 -3.33 -5.05 -14.74
N SER A 233 -4.22 -6.02 -15.01
CA SER A 233 -5.43 -6.25 -14.21
C SER A 233 -5.13 -6.61 -12.75
N GLU A 234 -3.94 -7.13 -12.44
CA GLU A 234 -3.51 -7.42 -11.08
C GLU A 234 -2.99 -6.18 -10.33
N GLY A 235 -2.76 -5.07 -11.03
CA GLY A 235 -2.16 -3.87 -10.47
C GLY A 235 -0.69 -4.06 -10.09
N GLN A 236 -0.23 -3.30 -9.10
CA GLN A 236 1.13 -3.43 -8.56
C GLN A 236 1.16 -4.58 -7.54
N THR A 237 2.25 -5.34 -7.45
CA THR A 237 2.37 -6.40 -6.43
C THR A 237 3.37 -6.00 -5.37
N GLU A 238 3.02 -6.14 -4.10
CA GLU A 238 3.91 -5.81 -2.98
C GLU A 238 4.14 -6.99 -2.05
N PHE A 239 5.37 -7.15 -1.58
CA PHE A 239 5.66 -8.09 -0.50
C PHE A 239 6.64 -7.49 0.52
N PHE A 240 6.39 -7.75 1.80
CA PHE A 240 7.20 -7.24 2.91
C PHE A 240 8.05 -8.36 3.51
N LEU A 241 9.35 -8.11 3.65
CA LEU A 241 10.32 -9.03 4.24
C LEU A 241 10.81 -8.50 5.59
N PRO A 242 10.38 -9.08 6.73
CA PRO A 242 10.73 -8.56 8.05
C PRO A 242 12.18 -8.81 8.40
N TYR A 243 12.87 -7.84 9.02
CA TYR A 243 14.28 -8.01 9.38
C TYR A 243 14.54 -9.20 10.31
N SER A 244 13.58 -9.56 11.17
CA SER A 244 13.68 -10.71 12.07
C SER A 244 14.13 -12.03 11.43
N ILE A 245 13.80 -12.27 10.15
CA ILE A 245 14.12 -13.52 9.45
C ILE A 245 15.35 -13.39 8.53
N ILE A 246 15.85 -12.17 8.31
CA ILE A 246 17.00 -11.88 7.44
C ILE A 246 18.13 -11.13 8.16
N ARG A 247 17.99 -10.80 9.45
CA ARG A 247 18.94 -9.96 10.20
C ARG A 247 20.35 -10.51 10.25
N ASP A 248 20.50 -11.84 10.26
CA ASP A 248 21.81 -12.49 10.28
C ASP A 248 22.54 -12.37 8.94
N LEU A 249 21.82 -12.00 7.88
CA LEU A 249 22.35 -11.78 6.54
C LEU A 249 22.79 -10.33 6.31
N ILE A 250 22.40 -9.41 7.18
CA ILE A 250 22.63 -7.97 7.06
C ILE A 250 24.12 -7.65 7.25
N ASN A 251 24.65 -6.78 6.40
CA ASN A 251 25.99 -6.25 6.54
C ASN A 251 26.12 -5.47 7.87
N PRO A 252 26.97 -5.89 8.84
CA PRO A 252 27.14 -5.21 10.13
C PRO A 252 27.60 -3.76 10.02
N LYS A 253 28.25 -3.41 8.90
CA LYS A 253 28.79 -2.07 8.64
C LYS A 253 27.95 -1.28 7.64
N GLY A 254 26.82 -1.85 7.18
CA GLY A 254 25.96 -1.25 6.17
C GLY A 254 24.88 -0.32 6.74
N ALA A 255 24.17 0.36 5.84
CA ALA A 255 23.16 1.37 6.16
C ALA A 255 21.95 0.83 6.96
N ILE A 256 21.73 -0.49 6.98
CA ILE A 256 20.66 -1.12 7.78
C ILE A 256 21.19 -1.92 8.97
N ALA A 257 22.44 -1.69 9.40
CA ALA A 257 23.03 -2.38 10.56
C ALA A 257 22.19 -2.23 11.85
N PHE A 258 21.44 -1.12 11.99
CA PHE A 258 20.50 -0.91 13.09
C PHE A 258 19.48 -2.06 13.23
N ALA A 259 19.10 -2.69 12.11
CA ALA A 259 18.11 -3.77 12.09
C ALA A 259 18.62 -5.09 12.69
N ARG A 260 19.94 -5.26 12.82
CA ARG A 260 20.54 -6.45 13.45
C ARG A 260 20.26 -6.51 14.96
N ASN A 261 20.28 -5.34 15.57
CA ASN A 261 20.06 -5.16 17.00
C ASN A 261 18.64 -4.65 17.30
N ALA A 262 17.81 -4.48 16.26
CA ALA A 262 16.43 -4.09 16.43
C ALA A 262 15.70 -5.16 17.23
N SER A 263 15.22 -4.76 18.41
CA SER A 263 14.30 -5.57 19.15
C SER A 263 12.93 -5.49 18.48
N PHE A 264 12.53 -6.56 17.79
CA PHE A 264 11.14 -6.73 17.31
C PHE A 264 10.17 -7.00 18.45
N GLU A 265 10.58 -6.76 19.71
CA GLU A 265 9.66 -6.68 20.82
C GLU A 265 8.56 -5.68 20.47
N THR A 266 8.88 -4.48 19.99
CA THR A 266 7.82 -3.51 19.63
C THR A 266 7.74 -3.26 18.13
N MET A 267 6.60 -3.55 17.53
CA MET A 267 6.29 -3.27 16.13
C MET A 267 5.18 -2.22 16.05
N LYS A 268 5.24 -1.35 15.03
CA LYS A 268 4.23 -0.33 14.75
C LYS A 268 3.82 -0.45 13.29
N TYR A 269 2.52 -0.51 13.05
CA TYR A 269 1.90 -0.56 11.74
C TYR A 269 0.98 0.64 11.61
N ILE A 270 1.07 1.33 10.48
CA ILE A 270 0.22 2.46 10.17
C ILE A 270 -0.46 2.11 8.86
N PHE A 271 -1.78 2.17 8.87
CA PHE A 271 -2.59 1.98 7.69
C PHE A 271 -3.45 3.23 7.55
N LYS A 272 -3.61 3.77 6.35
CA LYS A 272 -4.46 4.93 6.12
C LYS A 272 -5.21 4.78 4.79
N ASN A 273 -6.31 5.53 4.70
CA ASN A 273 -6.97 5.87 3.45
C ASN A 273 -7.63 7.24 3.62
N LYS A 274 -8.35 7.73 2.59
CA LYS A 274 -9.00 9.05 2.62
C LYS A 274 -10.03 9.28 3.75
N ASN A 275 -10.51 8.22 4.42
CA ASN A 275 -11.56 8.29 5.43
C ASN A 275 -11.07 7.90 6.83
N MET A 276 -10.02 7.10 6.95
CA MET A 276 -9.60 6.49 8.21
C MET A 276 -8.08 6.34 8.30
N GLN A 277 -7.58 6.39 9.54
CA GLN A 277 -6.21 6.04 9.88
C GLN A 277 -6.23 5.02 11.02
N LEU A 278 -5.41 3.99 10.91
CA LEU A 278 -5.30 2.91 11.87
C LEU A 278 -3.83 2.74 12.26
N PHE A 279 -3.55 2.85 13.56
CA PHE A 279 -2.23 2.62 14.13
C PHE A 279 -2.27 1.36 15.00
N VAL A 280 -1.49 0.34 14.66
CA VAL A 280 -1.39 -0.89 15.44
C VAL A 280 0.02 -0.99 16.01
N THR A 281 0.13 -1.02 17.33
CA THR A 281 1.38 -1.32 18.02
C THR A 281 1.31 -2.70 18.62
N THR A 282 2.34 -3.51 18.42
CA THR A 282 2.47 -4.80 19.10
C THR A 282 3.72 -4.77 19.96
N LYS A 283 3.67 -5.25 21.20
CA LYS A 283 4.82 -5.43 22.08
C LYS A 283 4.92 -6.89 22.53
N ARG A 284 6.04 -7.58 22.30
CA ARG A 284 6.30 -8.93 22.78
C ARG A 284 7.15 -8.86 24.05
N GLN A 285 6.77 -9.60 25.08
CA GLN A 285 7.56 -9.81 26.29
C GLN A 285 7.48 -11.29 26.68
N GLY A 286 8.53 -12.05 26.40
CA GLY A 286 8.51 -13.51 26.55
C GLY A 286 7.46 -14.16 25.66
N ASP A 287 6.56 -14.95 26.25
CA ASP A 287 5.42 -15.59 25.57
C ASP A 287 4.15 -14.71 25.55
N ILE A 288 4.24 -13.45 25.96
CA ILE A 288 3.12 -12.52 25.97
C ILE A 288 3.23 -11.52 24.83
N LEU A 289 2.15 -11.36 24.08
CA LEU A 289 1.98 -10.34 23.06
C LEU A 289 0.94 -9.31 23.50
N TYR A 290 1.37 -8.08 23.62
CA TYR A 290 0.53 -6.90 23.79
C TYR A 290 0.21 -6.34 22.41
N VAL A 291 -1.05 -5.99 22.16
CA VAL A 291 -1.49 -5.36 20.92
C VAL A 291 -2.34 -4.17 21.29
N ALA A 292 -2.07 -3.01 20.72
CA ALA A 292 -2.88 -1.81 20.85
C ALA A 292 -3.20 -1.29 19.45
N ALA A 293 -4.47 -1.06 19.16
CA ALA A 293 -4.94 -0.59 17.87
C ALA A 293 -5.75 0.71 18.05
N HIS A 294 -5.35 1.76 17.36
CA HIS A 294 -5.94 3.09 17.42
C HIS A 294 -6.57 3.44 16.09
N LEU A 295 -7.87 3.63 16.07
CA LEU A 295 -8.64 4.06 14.91
C LEU A 295 -8.92 5.56 15.02
N TYR A 296 -8.65 6.27 13.92
CA TYR A 296 -9.03 7.65 13.69
C TYR A 296 -9.89 7.69 12.43
N SER A 297 -10.93 8.52 12.45
CA SER A 297 -11.79 8.73 11.30
C SER A 297 -11.76 10.20 10.90
N GLU A 298 -11.68 10.47 9.60
CA GLU A 298 -11.86 11.80 9.01
C GLU A 298 -13.35 12.17 8.89
N LYS A 299 -14.26 11.20 9.12
CA LYS A 299 -15.71 11.35 8.99
C LYS A 299 -16.42 10.93 10.27
N SER A 300 -17.58 11.51 10.54
CA SER A 300 -18.51 10.93 11.51
C SER A 300 -19.04 9.59 10.99
N ALA A 301 -19.50 8.72 11.88
CA ALA A 301 -20.19 7.49 11.51
C ALA A 301 -21.37 7.20 12.46
N GLU A 302 -22.55 6.90 11.94
CA GLU A 302 -23.70 6.44 12.74
C GLU A 302 -23.35 5.14 13.45
N ASN A 303 -22.72 4.20 12.73
CA ASN A 303 -22.29 2.92 13.26
C ASN A 303 -20.86 2.60 12.82
N THR A 304 -20.07 2.09 13.75
CA THR A 304 -18.71 1.62 13.50
C THR A 304 -18.52 0.23 14.07
N TRP A 305 -17.85 -0.64 13.30
CA TRP A 305 -17.32 -1.91 13.78
C TRP A 305 -15.82 -1.94 13.55
N PHE A 306 -15.05 -2.25 14.58
CA PHE A 306 -13.59 -2.33 14.53
C PHE A 306 -13.16 -3.67 15.11
N SER A 307 -12.55 -4.54 14.30
CA SER A 307 -12.26 -5.90 14.74
C SER A 307 -10.82 -6.34 14.54
N ALA A 308 -10.37 -7.20 15.45
CA ALA A 308 -9.12 -7.93 15.38
C ALA A 308 -9.40 -9.42 15.50
N SER A 309 -8.93 -10.20 14.54
CA SER A 309 -9.01 -11.65 14.55
C SER A 309 -7.64 -12.30 14.62
N PHE A 310 -7.60 -13.50 15.19
CA PHE A 310 -6.37 -14.23 15.46
C PHE A 310 -6.49 -15.65 14.88
N PRO A 311 -6.21 -15.85 13.57
CA PRO A 311 -6.43 -17.12 12.87
C PRO A 311 -5.76 -18.35 13.51
N GLN A 312 -4.70 -18.12 14.28
CA GLN A 312 -3.91 -19.17 14.95
C GLN A 312 -4.35 -19.42 16.41
N ILE A 313 -5.37 -18.71 16.89
CA ILE A 313 -5.86 -18.76 18.26
C ILE A 313 -7.29 -19.30 18.25
N GLY A 314 -7.46 -20.47 18.86
CA GLY A 314 -8.73 -21.20 18.85
C GLY A 314 -9.55 -21.05 20.13
N SER A 315 -8.93 -20.57 21.21
CA SER A 315 -9.55 -20.52 22.54
C SER A 315 -9.45 -19.15 23.19
N LYS A 316 -10.53 -18.73 23.86
CA LYS A 316 -10.54 -17.52 24.69
C LYS A 316 -9.48 -17.54 25.80
N ARG A 317 -8.99 -18.72 26.21
CA ARG A 317 -7.93 -18.88 27.24
C ARG A 317 -6.59 -18.25 26.84
N GLU A 318 -6.35 -18.09 25.54
CA GLU A 318 -5.15 -17.48 24.98
C GLU A 318 -5.24 -15.94 24.99
N ILE A 319 -6.43 -15.39 25.21
CA ILE A 319 -6.66 -13.96 25.47
C ILE A 319 -6.59 -13.73 26.98
N LEU A 320 -5.53 -13.08 27.46
CA LEU A 320 -5.31 -12.85 28.89
C LEU A 320 -6.10 -11.65 29.41
N SER A 321 -6.17 -10.58 28.63
CA SER A 321 -6.95 -9.39 28.96
C SER A 321 -7.23 -8.55 27.71
N THR A 322 -8.27 -7.74 27.78
CA THR A 322 -8.70 -6.85 26.71
C THR A 322 -9.20 -5.54 27.30
N GLY A 323 -9.16 -4.46 26.53
CA GLY A 323 -9.83 -3.23 26.90
C GLY A 323 -9.98 -2.27 25.72
N TYR A 324 -10.74 -1.20 25.95
CA TYR A 324 -11.06 -0.23 24.92
C TYR A 324 -11.23 1.18 25.49
N THR A 325 -11.25 2.18 24.61
CA THR A 325 -11.52 3.58 24.94
C THR A 325 -12.37 4.18 23.83
N LYS A 326 -13.43 4.91 24.20
CA LYS A 326 -14.41 5.60 23.33
C LYS A 326 -15.32 4.73 22.47
N PHE A 327 -15.03 3.44 22.32
CA PHE A 327 -16.04 2.47 21.87
C PHE A 327 -17.14 2.29 22.92
N ASP A 328 -18.28 1.74 22.51
CA ASP A 328 -19.39 1.45 23.42
C ASP A 328 -19.20 0.07 24.05
N HIS A 329 -18.88 -0.93 23.22
CA HIS A 329 -18.60 -2.29 23.67
C HIS A 329 -17.34 -2.89 23.02
N LEU A 330 -16.88 -3.99 23.62
CA LEU A 330 -15.83 -4.84 23.09
C LEU A 330 -16.22 -6.31 23.29
N ILE A 331 -16.52 -7.00 22.19
CA ILE A 331 -17.19 -8.28 22.19
C ILE A 331 -16.23 -9.37 21.69
N PRO A 332 -15.85 -10.35 22.52
CA PRO A 332 -15.05 -11.49 22.09
C PRO A 332 -15.94 -12.63 21.55
N TYR A 333 -15.55 -13.18 20.41
CA TYR A 333 -16.16 -14.32 19.75
C TYR A 333 -15.14 -15.47 19.69
N ASP A 334 -15.42 -16.57 20.38
CA ASP A 334 -14.68 -17.82 20.27
C ASP A 334 -15.48 -18.87 19.48
N ARG A 335 -14.96 -20.09 19.35
CA ARG A 335 -15.58 -21.17 18.57
C ARG A 335 -17.02 -21.54 18.98
N LYS A 336 -17.48 -21.11 20.16
CA LYS A 336 -18.86 -21.32 20.63
C LYS A 336 -19.82 -20.23 20.18
N ASN A 337 -19.31 -19.11 19.65
CA ASN A 337 -20.12 -17.99 19.22
C ASN A 337 -20.46 -18.07 17.74
N MET A 338 -21.63 -17.52 17.39
CA MET A 338 -22.05 -17.26 16.02
C MET A 338 -21.63 -15.86 15.59
N ILE A 339 -21.10 -15.73 14.39
CA ILE A 339 -20.67 -14.48 13.76
C ILE A 339 -21.36 -14.31 12.41
N TYR A 340 -21.66 -13.08 12.02
CA TYR A 340 -22.18 -12.80 10.68
C TYR A 340 -21.09 -13.04 9.62
N ASN A 341 -21.46 -13.72 8.54
CA ASN A 341 -20.61 -13.89 7.37
C ASN A 341 -21.16 -13.10 6.18
N ASP A 342 -20.37 -12.17 5.66
CA ASP A 342 -20.77 -11.26 4.59
C ASP A 342 -20.93 -11.91 3.22
N ILE A 343 -20.20 -12.99 2.95
CA ILE A 343 -20.30 -13.70 1.67
C ILE A 343 -21.56 -14.54 1.66
N LEU A 344 -21.79 -15.28 2.75
CA LEU A 344 -22.92 -16.20 2.88
C LEU A 344 -24.21 -15.48 3.32
N LYS A 345 -24.10 -14.21 3.70
CA LYS A 345 -25.19 -13.37 4.23
C LYS A 345 -25.97 -14.04 5.38
N LYS A 346 -25.28 -14.81 6.24
CA LYS A 346 -25.87 -15.53 7.37
C LYS A 346 -24.91 -15.67 8.55
N SER A 347 -25.44 -16.02 9.71
CA SER A 347 -24.64 -16.36 10.88
C SER A 347 -23.97 -17.73 10.73
N VAL A 348 -22.68 -17.81 11.06
CA VAL A 348 -21.88 -19.04 11.05
C VAL A 348 -21.07 -19.17 12.35
N PRO A 349 -20.69 -20.37 12.78
CA PRO A 349 -19.79 -20.53 13.94
C PRO A 349 -18.43 -19.87 13.66
N ALA A 350 -17.88 -19.17 14.65
CA ALA A 350 -16.51 -18.66 14.55
C ALA A 350 -15.52 -19.84 14.50
N LYS A 351 -14.50 -19.74 13.66
CA LYS A 351 -13.44 -20.75 13.49
C LYS A 351 -12.23 -20.48 14.39
N TYR A 352 -11.98 -19.21 14.67
CA TYR A 352 -10.86 -18.71 15.46
C TYR A 352 -11.28 -17.45 16.23
N MET A 353 -10.48 -17.02 17.19
CA MET A 353 -10.78 -15.86 18.02
C MET A 353 -10.96 -14.59 17.16
N LEU A 354 -12.07 -13.90 17.40
CA LEU A 354 -12.38 -12.57 16.89
C LEU A 354 -12.73 -11.69 18.09
N ILE A 355 -12.28 -10.45 18.10
CA ILE A 355 -12.72 -9.43 19.05
C ILE A 355 -13.17 -8.23 18.24
N GLU A 356 -14.40 -7.78 18.46
CA GLU A 356 -15.01 -6.68 17.73
C GLU A 356 -15.46 -5.60 18.71
N ALA A 357 -15.04 -4.37 18.46
CA ALA A 357 -15.51 -3.18 19.15
C ALA A 357 -16.56 -2.48 18.27
N ASP A 358 -17.61 -1.97 18.89
CA ASP A 358 -18.63 -1.17 18.21
C ASP A 358 -18.73 0.24 18.78
N LYS A 359 -19.12 1.19 17.92
CA LYS A 359 -19.41 2.56 18.30
C LYS A 359 -20.61 3.10 17.55
N HIS A 360 -21.60 3.60 18.29
CA HIS A 360 -22.66 4.44 17.76
C HIS A 360 -22.25 5.91 17.81
N ASN A 361 -22.59 6.66 16.76
CA ASN A 361 -22.28 8.08 16.62
C ASN A 361 -20.79 8.40 16.86
N LEU A 362 -19.93 7.73 16.10
CA LEU A 362 -18.50 8.00 16.07
C LEU A 362 -18.25 9.44 15.61
N LYS A 363 -17.39 10.15 16.35
CA LYS A 363 -16.98 11.53 16.07
C LYS A 363 -15.67 11.53 15.26
N PRO A 364 -15.55 12.41 14.25
CA PRO A 364 -14.32 12.54 13.48
C PRO A 364 -13.18 13.10 14.34
N HIS A 365 -11.94 12.83 13.92
CA HIS A 365 -10.69 13.30 14.51
C HIS A 365 -10.46 12.89 15.99
N GLU A 366 -11.26 11.97 16.50
CA GLU A 366 -11.05 11.38 17.82
C GLU A 366 -10.29 10.05 17.71
N LYS A 367 -9.51 9.75 18.75
CA LYS A 367 -8.80 8.47 18.89
C LYS A 367 -9.67 7.43 19.58
N TYR A 368 -10.07 6.40 18.83
CA TYR A 368 -10.75 5.21 19.35
C TYR A 368 -9.73 4.09 19.53
N THR A 369 -9.74 3.39 20.66
CA THR A 369 -8.69 2.41 20.97
C THR A 369 -9.28 1.08 21.41
N MET A 370 -8.70 -0.02 20.93
CA MET A 370 -8.82 -1.33 21.56
C MET A 370 -7.43 -1.93 21.77
N TRP A 371 -7.27 -2.69 22.85
CA TRP A 371 -6.01 -3.34 23.19
C TRP A 371 -6.24 -4.74 23.75
N PHE A 372 -5.24 -5.59 23.59
CA PHE A 372 -5.28 -7.00 23.94
C PHE A 372 -3.94 -7.44 24.53
N ARG A 373 -3.99 -8.35 25.49
CA ARG A 373 -2.84 -9.11 25.97
C ARG A 373 -3.09 -10.58 25.68
N LEU A 374 -2.18 -11.20 24.93
CA LEU A 374 -2.33 -12.52 24.34
C LEU A 374 -1.18 -13.42 24.81
N LYS A 375 -1.45 -14.70 25.03
CA LYS A 375 -0.41 -15.71 25.20
C LYS A 375 -0.08 -16.32 23.84
N ILE A 376 1.18 -16.25 23.44
CA ILE A 376 1.68 -16.80 22.18
C ILE A 376 1.84 -18.33 22.32
N PRO A 377 1.20 -19.14 21.47
CA PRO A 377 1.45 -20.58 21.45
C PRO A 377 2.92 -20.88 21.07
N LYS A 378 3.61 -21.69 21.89
CA LYS A 378 5.06 -21.93 21.80
C LYS A 378 5.56 -22.50 20.47
N HIS A 379 4.68 -23.17 19.71
CA HIS A 379 5.04 -23.80 18.44
C HIS A 379 5.03 -22.83 17.25
N LEU A 380 4.48 -21.62 17.42
CA LEU A 380 4.38 -20.66 16.34
C LEU A 380 5.73 -19.98 16.08
N LYS A 381 6.10 -19.89 14.80
CA LYS A 381 7.24 -19.08 14.31
C LYS A 381 6.81 -17.68 13.86
N THR A 382 5.52 -17.52 13.58
CA THR A 382 4.90 -16.24 13.22
C THR A 382 3.52 -16.16 13.86
N PHE A 383 3.10 -14.96 14.27
CA PHE A 383 1.78 -14.68 14.82
C PHE A 383 1.01 -13.74 13.88
N ILE A 384 -0.22 -14.11 13.56
CA ILE A 384 -1.08 -13.42 12.60
C ILE A 384 -2.17 -12.66 13.34
N ILE A 385 -2.32 -11.38 12.99
CA ILE A 385 -3.44 -10.55 13.41
C ILE A 385 -4.11 -10.01 12.15
N ASP A 386 -5.39 -10.33 11.98
CA ASP A 386 -6.20 -9.79 10.90
C ASP A 386 -7.05 -8.64 11.47
N ILE A 387 -6.86 -7.40 11.01
CA ILE A 387 -7.58 -6.22 11.51
C ILE A 387 -8.42 -5.59 10.40
N ARG A 388 -9.62 -5.12 10.77
CA ARG A 388 -10.51 -4.36 9.90
C ARG A 388 -11.31 -3.30 10.66
N ALA A 389 -11.79 -2.29 9.95
CA ALA A 389 -12.76 -1.31 10.44
C ALA A 389 -13.85 -1.06 9.38
N THR A 390 -15.07 -0.78 9.83
CA THR A 390 -16.19 -0.43 8.97
C THR A 390 -16.93 0.73 9.59
N LEU A 391 -17.09 1.82 8.84
CA LEU A 391 -17.90 2.98 9.20
C LEU A 391 -19.16 3.00 8.32
N LYS A 392 -20.32 3.21 8.92
CA LYS A 392 -21.59 3.27 8.21
C LYS A 392 -22.33 4.57 8.53
N ASN A 393 -22.82 5.22 7.47
CA ASN A 393 -23.70 6.40 7.50
C ASN A 393 -24.84 6.21 6.51
N GLY A 394 -26.02 5.84 6.99
CA GLY A 394 -27.15 5.50 6.13
C GLY A 394 -26.79 4.38 5.14
N LYS A 395 -26.82 4.70 3.84
CA LYS A 395 -26.43 3.78 2.74
C LYS A 395 -24.93 3.76 2.45
N MET A 396 -24.18 4.75 2.92
CA MET A 396 -22.74 4.84 2.70
C MET A 396 -22.00 3.95 3.69
N THR A 397 -21.08 3.15 3.18
CA THR A 397 -20.18 2.31 3.99
C THR A 397 -18.73 2.58 3.59
N TYR A 398 -17.88 2.81 4.57
CA TYR A 398 -16.45 3.00 4.39
C TYR A 398 -15.73 1.86 5.09
N GLU A 399 -14.96 1.08 4.35
CA GLU A 399 -14.28 -0.10 4.86
C GLU A 399 -12.77 0.08 4.91
N PHE A 400 -12.18 -0.69 5.81
CA PHE A 400 -10.76 -0.76 6.08
C PHE A 400 -10.40 -2.22 6.36
N PRO A 401 -9.54 -2.88 5.58
CA PRO A 401 -8.99 -2.46 4.28
C PRO A 401 -10.08 -2.23 3.21
N LYS A 402 -9.68 -1.60 2.09
CA LYS A 402 -10.55 -1.48 0.92
C LYS A 402 -10.80 -2.85 0.27
N SER A 403 -11.76 -2.91 -0.64
CA SER A 403 -12.19 -4.14 -1.32
C SER A 403 -11.11 -4.87 -2.13
N TYR A 404 -9.91 -4.32 -2.29
CA TYR A 404 -8.77 -4.93 -2.98
C TYR A 404 -7.60 -5.24 -2.02
N ASP A 405 -7.43 -4.47 -0.95
CA ASP A 405 -6.37 -4.67 0.03
C ASP A 405 -6.72 -5.80 1.04
N GLY A 406 -5.84 -6.78 1.21
CA GLY A 406 -5.91 -7.72 2.33
C GLY A 406 -6.62 -9.05 2.10
N VAL A 407 -6.66 -9.84 3.17
CA VAL A 407 -7.06 -11.25 3.18
C VAL A 407 -8.50 -11.43 3.65
N ARG A 408 -9.23 -12.37 3.05
CA ARG A 408 -10.59 -12.70 3.50
C ARG A 408 -10.54 -13.48 4.83
N GLY A 409 -11.25 -12.96 5.83
CA GLY A 409 -11.37 -13.57 7.14
C GLY A 409 -12.63 -14.44 7.29
N GLN A 410 -12.83 -15.02 8.48
CA GLN A 410 -13.98 -15.89 8.82
C GLN A 410 -15.35 -15.21 8.71
N GLN A 411 -15.41 -13.88 8.85
CA GLN A 411 -16.62 -13.10 8.63
C GLN A 411 -16.86 -12.80 7.13
N GLY A 412 -16.01 -13.26 6.21
CA GLY A 412 -16.14 -13.03 4.76
C GLY A 412 -15.62 -11.67 4.27
N PHE A 413 -15.41 -10.72 5.19
CA PHE A 413 -14.80 -9.42 4.90
C PHE A 413 -13.28 -9.51 4.68
N LYS A 414 -12.71 -8.49 4.04
CA LYS A 414 -11.26 -8.30 3.91
C LYS A 414 -10.66 -7.71 5.18
N ASN A 415 -9.41 -8.06 5.47
CA ASN A 415 -8.66 -7.65 6.65
C ASN A 415 -7.21 -7.34 6.27
N TYR A 416 -6.63 -6.33 6.91
CA TYR A 416 -5.19 -6.16 6.90
C TYR A 416 -4.57 -7.28 7.72
N ARG A 417 -3.67 -8.03 7.11
CA ARG A 417 -2.93 -9.09 7.79
C ARG A 417 -1.60 -8.56 8.29
N ILE A 418 -1.46 -8.51 9.61
CA ILE A 418 -0.19 -8.28 10.29
C ILE A 418 0.43 -9.63 10.56
N ILE A 419 1.66 -9.84 10.08
CA ILE A 419 2.46 -11.04 10.37
C ILE A 419 3.60 -10.62 11.28
N LEU A 420 3.52 -11.04 12.54
CA LEU A 420 4.56 -10.81 13.53
C LEU A 420 5.54 -11.99 13.49
N PRO A 421 6.84 -11.74 13.35
CA PRO A 421 7.84 -12.75 13.66
C PRO A 421 7.89 -13.01 15.17
N LEU A 422 8.01 -14.28 15.59
CA LEU A 422 8.02 -14.70 17.00
C LEU A 422 9.38 -15.13 17.51
#